data_AF-B0DWU6-F1
#
_entry.id   AF-B0DWU6-F1
#
_cell.length_a   1.000
_cell.length_b   1.000
_cell.length_c   1.000
_cell.angle_alpha   90.00
_cell.angle_beta   90.00
_cell.angle_gamma   90.00
#
_symmetry.space_group_name_H-M   'P 1'
#
loop_
_entity.id
_entity.type
_entity.pdbx_description
1 polymer ?
#
loop_
_entity_poly.entity_id
_entity_poly.type
_entity_poly.pdbx_seq_one_letter_code
_entity_poly.pdbx_strand_id
1 'polypeptide(L)'
;MAVTVVPVIQAGKGWKGTGFFAISVVVGITPEMLPKVVAANFAHSAVRVARKKVIVKVFEAIQSLGAVNILCSDKTGTLTIDLVRVSGSTPGSGEPSDLPIKLA
;
A
#
# COMPACT_ATOMS: atom_id res chain seq x y z
N MET A 1 -28.78 8.52 -9.45
CA MET A 1 -28.65 10.00 -9.46
C MET A 1 -29.70 10.69 -10.32
N ALA A 2 -30.01 10.24 -11.55
CA ALA A 2 -31.08 10.84 -12.35
C ALA A 2 -32.50 10.71 -11.74
N VAL A 3 -32.75 9.66 -10.95
CA VAL A 3 -34.09 9.29 -10.46
C VAL A 3 -34.65 10.26 -9.39
N THR A 4 -33.81 10.98 -8.63
CA THR A 4 -34.27 11.91 -7.58
C THR A 4 -34.53 13.35 -8.07
N VAL A 5 -34.02 13.74 -9.24
CA VAL A 5 -34.19 15.11 -9.77
C VAL A 5 -35.49 15.25 -10.56
N VAL A 6 -35.91 14.19 -11.27
CA VAL A 6 -37.13 14.15 -12.09
C VAL A 6 -38.42 14.52 -11.34
N PRO A 7 -38.71 14.04 -10.11
CA PRO A 7 -39.97 14.39 -9.44
C PRO A 7 -40.05 15.87 -9.01
N VAL A 8 -38.92 16.58 -8.89
CA VAL A 8 -38.89 18.00 -8.50
C VAL A 8 -39.21 18.92 -9.67
N ILE A 9 -38.82 18.55 -10.89
CA ILE A 9 -39.15 19.30 -12.12
C ILE A 9 -40.67 19.20 -12.40
N GLN A 10 -41.29 18.08 -12.03
CA GLN A 10 -42.74 17.87 -12.14
C GLN A 10 -43.57 18.58 -11.05
N ALA A 11 -42.94 19.06 -9.97
CA ALA A 11 -43.63 19.66 -8.82
C ALA A 11 -43.99 21.16 -8.98
N GLY A 12 -43.88 21.73 -10.19
CA GLY A 12 -44.35 23.09 -10.49
C GLY A 12 -43.54 24.23 -9.86
N LYS A 13 -42.37 23.97 -9.28
CA LYS A 13 -41.47 25.02 -8.76
C LYS A 13 -40.70 25.67 -9.92
N GLY A 14 -40.72 27.00 -10.00
CA GLY A 14 -40.01 27.76 -11.03
C GLY A 14 -38.52 27.41 -11.12
N TRP A 15 -37.92 27.57 -12.30
CA TRP A 15 -36.57 27.07 -12.62
C TRP A 15 -35.47 27.50 -11.62
N LYS A 16 -35.61 28.68 -11.01
CA LYS A 16 -34.70 29.16 -9.94
C LYS A 16 -34.75 28.27 -8.70
N GLY A 17 -35.94 27.89 -8.23
CA GLY A 17 -36.11 27.06 -7.03
C GLY A 17 -35.64 25.63 -7.23
N THR A 18 -35.85 25.08 -8.41
CA THR A 18 -35.36 23.74 -8.79
C THR A 18 -33.82 23.69 -8.84
N GLY A 19 -33.18 24.76 -9.34
CA GLY A 19 -31.72 24.88 -9.35
C GLY A 19 -31.10 24.89 -7.95
N PHE A 20 -31.63 25.71 -7.04
CA PHE A 20 -31.13 25.75 -5.65
C PHE A 20 -31.33 24.42 -4.93
N PHE A 21 -32.47 23.75 -5.12
CA PHE A 21 -32.71 22.45 -4.52
C PHE A 21 -31.72 21.39 -5.03
N ALA A 22 -31.46 21.35 -6.34
CA ALA A 22 -30.50 20.43 -6.93
C ALA A 22 -29.08 20.61 -6.36
N ILE A 23 -28.64 21.87 -6.19
CA ILE A 23 -27.34 22.19 -5.59
C ILE A 23 -27.28 21.72 -4.12
N SER A 24 -28.32 22.00 -3.33
CA SER A 24 -28.38 21.57 -1.92
C SER A 24 -28.29 20.06 -1.76
N VAL A 25 -28.95 19.30 -2.64
CA VAL A 25 -28.86 17.83 -2.65
C VAL A 25 -27.45 17.37 -2.99
N VAL A 26 -26.83 17.93 -4.05
CA VAL A 26 -25.45 17.56 -4.46
C VAL A 26 -24.44 17.82 -3.34
N VAL A 27 -24.54 18.96 -2.66
CA VAL A 27 -23.69 19.27 -1.50
C VAL A 27 -23.93 18.29 -0.36
N GLY A 28 -25.20 17.99 -0.03
CA GLY A 28 -25.55 17.09 1.08
C GLY A 28 -25.14 15.63 0.89
N ILE A 29 -24.94 15.17 -0.35
CA ILE A 29 -24.48 13.81 -0.65
C ILE A 29 -22.98 13.72 -0.90
N THR A 30 -22.27 14.85 -1.05
CA THR A 30 -20.83 14.84 -1.30
C THR A 30 -20.10 14.44 -0.01
N PRO A 31 -19.32 13.35 0.01
CA PRO A 31 -18.68 12.92 1.24
C PRO A 31 -17.32 13.63 1.43
N GLU A 32 -17.31 14.89 1.89
CA GLU A 32 -16.05 15.66 2.05
C GLU A 32 -15.12 15.13 3.15
N MET A 33 -15.65 14.31 4.06
CA MET A 33 -14.87 13.71 5.14
C MET A 33 -14.14 12.43 4.71
N LEU A 34 -14.62 11.73 3.67
CA LEU A 34 -14.06 10.45 3.24
C LEU A 34 -12.58 10.56 2.86
N PRO A 35 -12.13 11.56 2.07
CA PRO A 35 -10.70 11.72 1.76
C PRO A 35 -9.84 11.95 3.01
N LYS A 36 -10.38 12.66 4.01
CA LYS A 36 -9.67 12.97 5.27
C LYS A 36 -9.50 11.74 6.13
N VAL A 37 -10.54 10.92 6.26
CA VAL A 37 -10.50 9.66 7.02
C VAL A 37 -9.49 8.70 6.40
N VAL A 38 -9.48 8.59 5.08
CA VAL A 38 -8.50 7.75 4.36
C VAL A 38 -7.07 8.24 4.62
N ALA A 39 -6.82 9.55 4.49
CA ALA A 39 -5.50 10.13 4.77
C ALA A 39 -5.04 9.92 6.22
N ALA A 40 -5.94 10.06 7.20
CA ALA A 40 -5.63 9.82 8.61
C ALA A 40 -5.26 8.35 8.87
N ASN A 41 -5.97 7.41 8.25
CA ASN A 41 -5.66 5.99 8.35
C ASN A 41 -4.30 5.64 7.72
N PHE A 42 -3.95 6.26 6.59
CA PHE A 42 -2.63 6.13 5.98
C PHE A 42 -1.51 6.66 6.87
N ALA A 43 -1.68 7.85 7.44
CA ALA A 43 -0.71 8.43 8.37
C ALA A 43 -0.52 7.54 9.61
N HIS A 44 -1.62 7.05 10.20
CA HIS A 44 -1.57 6.13 11.34
C HIS A 44 -0.83 4.83 11.00
N SER A 45 -1.14 4.24 9.84
CA SER A 45 -0.50 3.02 9.35
C SER A 45 0.98 3.22 9.06
N ALA A 46 1.36 4.37 8.48
CA ALA A 46 2.75 4.73 8.21
C ALA A 46 3.57 4.79 9.51
N VAL A 47 3.05 5.44 10.55
CA VAL A 47 3.70 5.47 11.88
C VAL A 47 3.83 4.06 12.47
N ARG A 48 2.79 3.23 12.34
CA ARG A 48 2.79 1.85 12.84
C ARG A 48 3.88 0.99 12.17
N VAL A 49 4.07 1.08 10.85
CA VAL A 49 5.09 0.29 10.14
C VAL A 49 6.49 0.89 10.28
N ALA A 50 6.62 2.21 10.43
CA ALA A 50 7.89 2.86 10.74
C ALA A 50 8.48 2.39 12.08
N ARG A 51 7.65 2.17 13.10
CA ARG A 51 8.07 1.55 14.38
C ARG A 51 8.63 0.14 14.21
N LYS A 52 8.30 -0.55 13.11
CA LYS A 52 8.86 -1.86 12.72
C LYS A 52 10.06 -1.74 11.78
N LYS A 53 10.69 -0.55 11.70
CA LYS A 53 11.83 -0.23 10.83
C LYS A 53 11.53 -0.32 9.33
N VAL A 54 10.27 -0.16 8.92
CA VAL A 54 9.87 -0.09 7.51
C VAL A 54 9.64 1.35 7.10
N ILE A 55 10.38 1.82 6.09
CA ILE A 55 10.24 3.18 5.56
C ILE A 55 9.29 3.17 4.36
N VAL A 56 8.22 3.95 4.45
CA VAL A 56 7.24 4.11 3.37
C VAL A 56 7.39 5.50 2.78
N LYS A 57 7.59 5.58 1.46
CA LYS A 57 7.74 6.86 0.73
C LYS A 57 6.42 7.44 0.24
N VAL A 58 5.41 6.60 0.00
CA VAL A 58 4.08 7.00 -0.51
C VAL A 58 3.01 6.14 0.15
N PHE A 59 1.89 6.73 0.56
CA PHE A 59 0.90 6.06 1.42
C PHE A 59 0.21 4.86 0.77
N GLU A 60 -0.02 4.91 -0.53
CA GLU A 60 -0.64 3.83 -1.31
C GLU A 60 0.17 2.53 -1.24
N ALA A 61 1.49 2.62 -1.06
CA ALA A 61 2.36 1.45 -0.93
C ALA A 61 2.00 0.57 0.29
N ILE A 62 1.38 1.14 1.33
CA ILE A 62 0.92 0.39 2.51
C ILE A 62 -0.20 -0.57 2.13
N GLN A 63 -1.16 -0.11 1.33
CA GLN A 63 -2.27 -0.92 0.84
C GLN A 63 -1.76 -1.97 -0.13
N SER A 64 -0.91 -1.59 -1.08
CA SER A 64 -0.29 -2.52 -2.01
C SER A 64 0.45 -3.63 -1.28
N LEU A 65 1.28 -3.30 -0.29
CA LEU A 65 1.99 -4.31 0.50
C LEU A 65 1.05 -5.28 1.23
N GLY A 66 -0.09 -4.80 1.73
CA GLY A 66 -1.11 -5.66 2.37
C GLY A 66 -1.87 -6.56 1.39
N ALA A 67 -1.94 -6.18 0.11
CA ALA A 67 -2.63 -6.91 -0.95
C ALA A 67 -1.71 -7.82 -1.78
N VAL A 68 -0.40 -7.86 -1.49
CA VAL A 68 0.56 -8.65 -2.27
C VAL A 68 0.31 -10.15 -2.08
N ASN A 69 0.22 -10.88 -3.20
CA ASN A 69 0.17 -12.34 -3.24
C ASN A 69 1.48 -12.98 -3.74
N ILE A 70 2.34 -12.21 -4.41
CA ILE A 70 3.59 -12.68 -5.01
C ILE A 70 4.74 -11.80 -4.50
N LEU A 71 5.74 -12.43 -3.88
CA LEU A 71 6.96 -11.76 -3.46
C LEU A 71 8.09 -12.08 -4.43
N CYS A 72 8.45 -11.10 -5.26
CA CYS A 72 9.70 -11.12 -6.02
C CYS A 72 10.79 -10.50 -5.16
N SER A 73 11.79 -11.28 -4.76
CA SER A 73 12.95 -10.80 -4.01
C SER A 73 14.21 -10.95 -4.84
N ASP A 74 15.10 -9.98 -4.76
CA ASP A 74 16.44 -10.11 -5.31
C ASP A 74 17.29 -11.08 -4.47
N LYS A 75 18.30 -11.71 -5.08
CA LYS A 75 19.17 -12.69 -4.42
C LYS A 75 20.33 -12.01 -3.70
N THR A 76 21.15 -11.26 -4.43
CA THR A 76 22.41 -10.73 -3.93
C THR A 76 22.17 -9.45 -3.13
N GLY A 77 22.67 -9.38 -1.89
CA GLY A 77 22.47 -8.23 -1.00
C GLY A 77 21.05 -8.12 -0.40
N THR A 78 20.12 -9.01 -0.75
CA THR A 78 18.77 -9.07 -0.17
C THR A 78 18.52 -10.41 0.53
N LEU A 79 18.46 -11.53 -0.21
CA LEU A 79 18.35 -12.87 0.40
C LEU A 79 19.70 -13.37 0.93
N THR A 80 20.79 -12.90 0.32
CA THR A 80 22.16 -13.24 0.69
C THR A 80 22.91 -12.01 1.15
N ILE A 81 23.91 -12.22 2.01
CA ILE A 81 24.73 -11.18 2.63
C ILE A 81 25.77 -10.56 1.68
N ASP A 82 25.69 -10.84 0.37
CA ASP A 82 26.65 -10.41 -0.66
C ASP A 82 28.12 -10.66 -0.27
N LEU A 83 28.36 -11.79 0.40
CA LEU A 83 29.67 -12.21 0.85
C LEU A 83 29.89 -13.66 0.41
N VAL A 84 31.03 -13.91 -0.22
CA VAL A 84 31.47 -15.26 -0.58
C VAL A 84 32.06 -15.93 0.65
N ARG A 85 31.60 -17.14 0.96
CA ARG A 85 32.13 -17.96 2.06
C ARG A 85 32.40 -19.37 1.55
N VAL A 86 33.50 -19.97 1.99
CA VAL A 86 33.78 -21.39 1.76
C VAL A 86 32.77 -22.22 2.56
N SER A 87 31.91 -22.97 1.87
CA SER A 87 30.90 -23.82 2.52
C SER A 87 31.38 -25.24 2.82
N GLY A 88 32.46 -25.67 2.16
CA GLY A 88 32.94 -27.05 2.19
C GLY A 88 34.23 -27.18 1.40
N SER A 89 35.05 -28.15 1.77
CA SER A 89 36.23 -28.54 1.00
C SER A 89 36.36 -30.05 1.00
N THR A 90 36.56 -30.61 -0.19
CA THR A 90 36.88 -32.03 -0.39
C THR A 90 38.29 -32.10 -0.99
N PRO A 91 39.31 -32.45 -0.18
CA PRO A 91 40.66 -32.71 -0.66
C PRO A 91 40.71 -33.93 -1.59
N GLY A 92 41.81 -34.11 -2.30
CA GLY A 92 42.01 -35.26 -3.19
C GLY A 92 41.96 -36.64 -2.51
N SER A 93 42.01 -36.71 -1.18
CA SER A 93 41.78 -37.93 -0.39
C SER A 93 40.30 -38.35 -0.30
N GLY A 94 39.35 -37.50 -0.72
CA GLY A 94 37.91 -37.76 -0.68
C GLY A 94 37.24 -37.47 0.66
N GLU A 95 38.01 -37.32 1.75
CA GLU A 95 37.49 -37.03 3.09
C GLU A 95 37.25 -35.53 3.30
N PRO A 96 36.04 -35.08 3.69
CA PRO A 96 35.76 -33.67 3.90
C PRO A 96 36.71 -33.05 4.93
N SER A 97 37.22 -31.85 4.64
CA SER A 97 38.19 -31.15 5.48
C SER A 97 37.78 -29.72 5.76
N ASP A 98 37.77 -29.35 7.04
CA ASP A 98 37.45 -28.00 7.50
C ASP A 98 38.66 -27.05 7.47
N LEU A 99 39.86 -27.54 7.10
CA LEU A 99 41.08 -26.72 7.10
C LEU A 99 40.94 -25.45 6.26
N PRO A 100 40.45 -25.50 5.00
CA PRO A 100 40.26 -24.29 4.20
C PRO A 100 39.16 -23.37 4.73
N ILE A 101 38.17 -23.92 5.46
CA ILE A 101 37.10 -23.13 6.07
C ILE A 101 37.63 -22.35 7.27
N LYS A 102 38.57 -22.92 8.04
CA LYS A 102 39.22 -22.26 9.18
C LYS A 102 40.23 -21.18 8.76
N LEU A 103 40.73 -21.25 7.52
CA LEU A 103 41.75 -20.34 6.97
C LEU A 103 41.16 -19.23 6.09
N ALA A 104 39.88 -19.31 5.74
CA ALA A 104 39.13 -18.33 4.94
C ALA A 104 38.34 -17.37 5.84
#